data_AF-A0A8C0EB88-F1
#
_entry.id   AF-A0A8C0EB88-F1
#
_cell.length_a   1.000
_cell.length_b   1.000
_cell.length_c   1.000
_cell.angle_alpha   90.00
_cell.angle_beta   90.00
_cell.angle_gamma   90.00
#
_symmetry.space_group_name_H-M   'P 1'
#
loop_
_entity.id
_entity.type
_entity.pdbx_description
1 polymer ?
#
loop_
_entity_poly.entity_id
_entity_poly.type
_entity_poly.pdbx_seq_one_letter_code
_entity_poly.pdbx_strand_id
1 'polypeptide(L)'
;LNVPLNIRVIIKYHLLRCSPYDFISLEWLQKWLDESTPPKPIDNTACLCSHGKLHPDKISIMKRISEYVADFFYRRYGGGPRLNVKALCKDCVVERCRILRLKNQLNEDYKTVTNLLKITVKGNDGFWVGKASLRSWRQLALEQLNEQDEDTEHSNGKMNGNAQNKDESNEEKREEEEELNFNEDIVCPHGDLCISENERRVVSKEAWEKLKQYFPKAPEFPNNKECCSQCKILEREGEENEALHKMMASEQKTSLQNLFHDKCRPCLGSWPQETDELYIVSQFFVEEWRKFVRRPTRCSPVSSVGNSALLCPHGGLMFTYASMTKEDSKLIALIWPSEWERIQKLFVVDHVIKITRTQAAGADPESTLYTSEPQLCPECREGLLCQQQRDLREYTQATIYIHKVVDNKKVMKDAAPELNVSSSEAEEEREENKPEGEQDPDFNQIMHAFSVAPFDQNLSIDGKILSDDTATLGSLGVIPESVILLKVT
;
A
#
# COMPACT_ATOMS: atom_id res chain seq x y z
N LEU A 1 -34.73 24.36 51.19
CA LEU A 1 -35.93 23.76 51.84
C LEU A 1 -35.54 22.41 52.40
N ASN A 2 -35.25 22.37 53.70
CA ASN A 2 -34.84 21.19 54.45
C ASN A 2 -35.87 20.06 54.30
N VAL A 3 -35.48 18.94 53.70
CA VAL A 3 -36.21 17.68 53.83
C VAL A 3 -35.90 17.16 55.24
N PRO A 4 -36.89 16.97 56.13
CA PRO A 4 -36.61 16.50 57.48
C PRO A 4 -35.92 15.13 57.42
N LEU A 5 -34.82 14.96 58.17
CA LEU A 5 -34.06 13.70 58.30
C LEU A 5 -34.95 12.46 58.51
N ASN A 6 -36.12 12.64 59.14
CA ASN A 6 -37.13 11.59 59.34
C ASN A 6 -37.64 10.94 58.04
N ILE A 7 -37.78 11.68 56.93
CA ILE A 7 -38.28 11.12 55.66
C ILE A 7 -37.24 10.19 55.03
N ARG A 8 -35.94 10.55 55.09
CA ARG A 8 -34.84 9.71 54.58
C ARG A 8 -34.70 8.40 55.37
N VAL A 9 -34.99 8.42 56.68
CA VAL A 9 -34.98 7.23 57.55
C VAL A 9 -36.19 6.32 57.29
N ILE A 10 -37.38 6.88 57.07
CA ILE A 10 -38.62 6.12 56.76
C ILE A 10 -38.50 5.34 55.44
N ILE A 11 -37.87 5.94 54.41
CA ILE A 11 -37.67 5.28 53.10
C ILE A 11 -36.77 4.04 53.22
N LYS A 12 -35.83 4.02 54.18
CA LYS A 12 -34.93 2.89 54.43
C LYS A 12 -35.67 1.67 55.02
N TYR A 13 -36.77 1.89 55.75
CA TYR A 13 -37.52 0.85 56.48
C TYR A 13 -38.68 0.20 55.69
N HIS A 14 -39.23 0.88 54.67
CA HIS A 14 -40.42 0.39 53.95
C HIS A 14 -40.17 -0.54 52.74
N LEU A 15 -38.93 -1.02 52.55
CA LEU A 15 -38.55 -1.84 51.39
C LEU A 15 -38.97 -3.32 51.44
N LEU A 16 -39.70 -3.79 52.46
CA LEU A 16 -39.99 -5.21 52.65
C LEU A 16 -41.43 -5.46 53.14
N ARG A 17 -42.38 -5.60 52.21
CA ARG A 17 -43.58 -6.49 52.23
C ARG A 17 -44.48 -6.20 51.00
N CYS A 18 -45.32 -7.16 50.60
CA CYS A 18 -46.21 -7.16 49.42
C CYS A 18 -47.23 -6.01 49.33
N SER A 19 -46.75 -4.77 49.31
CA SER A 19 -47.52 -3.55 49.07
C SER A 19 -47.30 -3.09 47.61
N PRO A 20 -48.22 -2.31 47.04
CA PRO A 20 -48.02 -1.68 45.73
C PRO A 20 -46.70 -0.89 45.72
N TYR A 21 -45.95 -1.03 44.62
CA TYR A 21 -44.63 -0.46 44.44
C TYR A 21 -44.45 0.08 43.02
N ASP A 22 -43.57 1.06 42.90
CA ASP A 22 -43.15 1.65 41.63
C ASP A 22 -41.64 1.47 41.46
N PHE A 23 -41.20 1.49 40.21
CA PHE A 23 -39.80 1.59 39.83
C PHE A 23 -39.40 3.05 39.64
N ILE A 24 -38.21 3.39 40.10
CA ILE A 24 -37.56 4.69 39.88
C ILE A 24 -36.10 4.47 39.48
N SER A 25 -35.57 5.30 38.58
CA SER A 25 -34.16 5.27 38.18
C SER A 25 -33.22 5.34 39.38
N LEU A 26 -32.24 4.43 39.46
CA LEU A 26 -31.20 4.47 40.49
C LEU A 26 -30.37 5.76 40.39
N GLU A 27 -30.09 6.21 39.18
CA GLU A 27 -29.33 7.44 38.94
C GLU A 27 -30.06 8.65 39.52
N TRP A 28 -31.37 8.77 39.26
CA TRP A 28 -32.18 9.85 39.82
C TRP A 28 -32.21 9.78 41.35
N LEU A 29 -32.39 8.58 41.90
CA LEU A 29 -32.45 8.38 43.35
C LEU A 29 -31.13 8.71 44.04
N GLN A 30 -29.99 8.37 43.42
CA GLN A 30 -28.66 8.73 43.91
C GLN A 30 -28.44 10.24 43.90
N LYS A 31 -28.77 10.92 42.80
CA LYS A 31 -28.69 12.39 42.71
C LYS A 31 -29.59 13.09 43.73
N TRP A 32 -30.76 12.52 44.03
CA TRP A 32 -31.65 13.05 45.06
C TRP A 32 -31.09 12.87 46.50
N LEU A 33 -30.32 11.81 46.74
CA LEU A 33 -29.66 11.59 48.02
C LEU A 33 -28.48 12.54 48.23
N ASP A 34 -27.79 12.91 47.14
CA ASP A 34 -26.69 13.86 47.13
C ASP A 34 -27.20 15.30 47.38
N GLU A 35 -26.77 15.90 48.48
CA GLU A 35 -27.22 17.23 48.94
C GLU A 35 -26.58 18.38 48.15
N SER A 36 -25.61 18.08 47.28
CA SER A 36 -24.86 19.08 46.51
C SER A 36 -25.58 19.62 45.28
N THR A 37 -26.67 18.98 44.82
CA THR A 37 -27.40 19.41 43.61
C THR A 37 -28.91 19.50 43.80
N PRO A 38 -29.59 20.51 43.23
CA PRO A 38 -31.05 20.56 43.28
C PRO A 38 -31.64 19.43 42.42
N PRO A 39 -32.57 18.62 42.96
CA PRO A 39 -33.10 17.45 42.26
C PRO A 39 -33.90 17.86 41.03
N LYS A 40 -33.53 17.30 39.87
CA LYS A 40 -34.27 17.43 38.59
C LYS A 40 -35.61 16.65 38.66
N PRO A 41 -36.57 16.93 37.75
CA PRO A 41 -37.75 16.08 37.58
C PRO A 41 -37.36 14.61 37.37
N ILE A 42 -38.22 13.69 37.79
CA ILE A 42 -37.98 12.25 37.64
C ILE A 42 -38.00 11.91 36.16
N ASP A 43 -36.97 11.21 35.70
CA ASP A 43 -36.89 10.74 34.32
C ASP A 43 -36.56 9.24 34.29
N ASN A 44 -37.49 8.46 33.76
CA ASN A 44 -37.32 7.01 33.57
C ASN A 44 -37.30 6.62 32.08
N THR A 45 -37.24 7.60 31.17
CA THR A 45 -37.30 7.35 29.72
C THR A 45 -36.17 6.47 29.22
N ALA A 46 -34.96 6.64 29.75
CA ALA A 46 -33.78 5.82 29.43
C ALA A 46 -33.93 4.32 29.76
N CYS A 47 -34.94 3.95 30.56
CA CYS A 47 -35.18 2.56 30.95
C CYS A 47 -36.32 1.92 30.15
N LEU A 48 -36.97 2.67 29.25
CA LEU A 48 -38.05 2.17 28.43
C LEU A 48 -37.51 1.48 27.18
N CYS A 49 -38.24 0.48 26.72
CA CYS A 49 -38.08 -0.05 25.37
C CYS A 49 -38.91 0.75 24.36
N SER A 50 -38.76 0.42 23.07
CA SER A 50 -39.55 0.97 21.97
C SER A 50 -41.08 0.82 22.16
N HIS A 51 -41.52 -0.16 22.96
CA HIS A 51 -42.92 -0.34 23.35
C HIS A 51 -43.41 0.64 24.44
N GLY A 52 -42.55 1.56 24.91
CA GLY A 52 -42.88 2.55 25.95
C GLY A 52 -43.02 1.96 27.36
N LYS A 53 -42.48 0.77 27.60
CA LYS A 53 -42.53 0.04 28.88
C LYS A 53 -41.12 -0.24 29.41
N LEU A 54 -40.99 -0.52 30.70
CA LEU A 54 -39.70 -0.84 31.32
C LEU A 54 -39.09 -2.09 30.67
N HIS A 55 -37.87 -1.96 30.14
CA HIS A 55 -37.13 -3.07 29.52
C HIS A 55 -36.54 -4.01 30.59
N PRO A 56 -36.60 -5.35 30.43
CA PRO A 56 -36.10 -6.32 31.41
C PRO A 56 -34.60 -6.16 31.73
N ASP A 57 -33.76 -5.86 30.74
CA ASP A 57 -32.32 -5.70 30.98
C ASP A 57 -31.96 -4.40 31.72
N LYS A 58 -32.90 -3.44 31.81
CA LYS A 58 -32.72 -2.20 32.56
C LYS A 58 -33.23 -2.31 34.01
N ILE A 59 -33.74 -3.47 34.45
CA ILE A 59 -34.20 -3.66 35.85
C ILE A 59 -33.06 -3.43 36.85
N SER A 60 -31.83 -3.80 36.51
CA SER A 60 -30.65 -3.65 37.37
C SER A 60 -30.34 -2.18 37.71
N ILE A 61 -30.72 -1.25 36.84
CA ILE A 61 -30.54 0.20 37.03
C ILE A 61 -31.77 0.88 37.64
N MET A 62 -32.78 0.11 38.07
CA MET A 62 -34.00 0.61 38.69
C MET A 62 -34.08 0.20 40.16
N LYS A 63 -34.71 1.06 40.98
CA LYS A 63 -35.06 0.75 42.36
C LYS A 63 -36.56 0.62 42.53
N ARG A 64 -36.98 -0.41 43.26
CA ARG A 64 -38.35 -0.53 43.75
C ARG A 64 -38.52 0.36 44.97
N ILE A 65 -39.54 1.21 44.95
CA ILE A 65 -39.97 2.06 46.07
C ILE A 65 -41.46 1.81 46.32
N SER A 66 -41.91 1.95 47.57
CA SER A 66 -43.34 1.83 47.89
C SER A 66 -44.15 2.90 47.15
N GLU A 67 -45.40 2.61 46.79
CA GLU A 67 -46.32 3.54 46.14
C GLU A 67 -46.44 4.88 46.89
N TYR A 68 -46.47 4.86 48.23
CA TYR A 68 -46.50 6.07 49.05
C TYR A 68 -45.29 6.98 48.82
N VAL A 69 -44.09 6.40 48.75
CA VAL A 69 -42.84 7.14 48.46
C VAL A 69 -42.84 7.63 47.03
N ALA A 70 -43.35 6.84 46.09
CA ALA A 70 -43.49 7.25 44.70
C ALA A 70 -44.44 8.46 44.58
N ASP A 71 -45.62 8.42 45.20
CA ASP A 71 -46.57 9.52 45.25
C ASP A 71 -45.93 10.80 45.79
N PHE A 72 -45.16 10.69 46.88
CA PHE A 72 -44.41 11.81 47.42
C PHE A 72 -43.42 12.37 46.40
N PHE A 73 -42.61 11.53 45.75
CA PHE A 73 -41.63 11.97 44.77
C PHE A 73 -42.27 12.61 43.53
N TYR A 74 -43.28 11.98 42.91
CA TYR A 74 -43.94 12.53 41.73
C TYR A 74 -44.72 13.81 42.03
N ARG A 75 -45.36 13.93 43.21
CA ARG A 75 -46.03 15.19 43.63
C ARG A 75 -45.03 16.32 43.87
N ARG A 76 -43.86 16.01 44.44
CA ARG A 76 -42.88 17.02 44.86
C ARG A 76 -41.95 17.48 43.74
N TYR A 77 -41.54 16.56 42.87
CA TYR A 77 -40.50 16.77 41.86
C TYR A 77 -41.02 16.65 40.42
N GLY A 78 -42.22 16.08 40.20
CA GLY A 78 -42.78 15.90 38.86
C GLY A 78 -41.98 14.92 37.99
N GLY A 79 -42.20 14.97 36.68
CA GLY A 79 -41.51 14.13 35.69
C GLY A 79 -42.29 12.87 35.29
N GLY A 80 -41.62 11.93 34.63
CA GLY A 80 -42.22 10.69 34.12
C GLY A 80 -41.30 9.87 33.20
N PRO A 81 -41.80 8.76 32.65
CA PRO A 81 -43.08 8.13 32.97
C PRO A 81 -43.06 7.43 34.33
N ARG A 82 -44.25 7.26 34.92
CA ARG A 82 -44.44 6.55 36.19
C ARG A 82 -44.54 5.04 35.94
N LEU A 83 -43.63 4.28 36.54
CA LEU A 83 -43.47 2.85 36.28
C LEU A 83 -44.00 2.02 37.45
N ASN A 84 -45.28 1.69 37.45
CA ASN A 84 -45.90 0.87 38.48
C ASN A 84 -45.63 -0.64 38.29
N VAL A 85 -46.27 -1.49 39.10
CA VAL A 85 -46.15 -2.96 39.03
C VAL A 85 -46.44 -3.60 37.65
N LYS A 86 -47.12 -2.89 36.74
CA LYS A 86 -47.42 -3.36 35.37
C LYS A 86 -46.47 -2.79 34.31
N ALA A 87 -45.43 -2.06 34.73
CA ALA A 87 -44.54 -1.35 33.82
C ALA A 87 -43.56 -2.26 33.07
N LEU A 88 -43.25 -3.46 33.58
CA LEU A 88 -42.35 -4.40 32.91
C LEU A 88 -42.93 -4.84 31.56
N CYS A 89 -42.14 -4.73 30.51
CA CYS A 89 -42.59 -5.08 29.17
C CYS A 89 -42.68 -6.60 28.98
N LYS A 90 -43.90 -7.11 28.76
CA LYS A 90 -44.13 -8.55 28.51
C LYS A 90 -43.45 -9.01 27.22
N ASP A 91 -43.51 -8.20 26.16
CA ASP A 91 -42.99 -8.58 24.85
C ASP A 91 -41.46 -8.72 24.88
N CYS A 92 -40.76 -7.75 25.49
CA CYS A 92 -39.31 -7.84 25.71
C CYS A 92 -38.91 -9.00 26.63
N VAL A 93 -39.73 -9.35 27.63
CA VAL A 93 -39.46 -10.54 28.49
C VAL A 93 -39.61 -11.83 27.68
N VAL A 94 -40.64 -11.94 26.84
CA VAL A 94 -40.83 -13.10 25.96
C VAL A 94 -39.66 -13.22 25.00
N GLU A 95 -39.22 -12.12 24.40
CA GLU A 95 -38.08 -12.12 23.48
C GLU A 95 -36.78 -12.49 24.18
N ARG A 96 -36.50 -11.92 25.36
CA ARG A 96 -35.35 -12.30 26.18
C ARG A 96 -35.34 -13.80 26.50
N CYS A 97 -36.50 -14.36 26.84
CA CYS A 97 -36.64 -15.80 27.06
C CYS A 97 -36.43 -16.61 25.77
N ARG A 98 -36.89 -16.12 24.61
CA ARG A 98 -36.64 -16.74 23.30
C ARG A 98 -35.15 -16.82 23.02
N ILE A 99 -34.43 -15.69 23.14
CA ILE A 99 -32.98 -15.59 22.92
C ILE A 99 -32.21 -16.51 23.89
N LEU A 100 -32.56 -16.53 25.18
CA LEU A 100 -31.93 -17.42 26.16
C LEU A 100 -32.09 -18.90 25.80
N ARG A 101 -33.28 -19.30 25.33
CA ARG A 101 -33.53 -20.67 24.87
C ARG A 101 -32.71 -21.00 23.62
N LEU A 102 -32.64 -20.09 22.66
CA LEU A 102 -31.83 -20.26 21.45
C LEU A 102 -30.34 -20.37 21.76
N LYS A 103 -29.80 -19.51 22.64
CA LYS A 103 -28.40 -19.58 23.10
C LYS A 103 -28.09 -20.90 23.82
N ASN A 104 -29.02 -21.41 24.63
CA ASN A 104 -28.88 -22.72 25.26
C ASN A 104 -28.92 -23.87 24.24
N GLN A 105 -29.86 -23.81 23.28
CA GLN A 105 -29.95 -24.80 22.19
C GLN A 105 -28.66 -24.84 21.36
N LEU A 106 -28.12 -23.67 21.00
CA LEU A 106 -26.86 -23.54 20.29
C LEU A 106 -25.68 -24.18 21.04
N ASN A 107 -25.62 -24.02 22.37
CA ASN A 107 -24.58 -24.65 23.19
C ASN A 107 -24.67 -26.18 23.22
N GLU A 108 -25.88 -26.73 23.23
CA GLU A 108 -26.07 -28.18 23.15
C GLU A 108 -25.76 -28.73 21.76
N ASP A 109 -26.24 -28.06 20.71
CA ASP A 109 -25.91 -28.42 19.33
C ASP A 109 -24.41 -28.29 19.06
N TYR A 110 -23.72 -27.33 19.67
CA TYR A 110 -22.26 -27.21 19.59
C TYR A 110 -21.54 -28.46 20.10
N LYS A 111 -21.97 -29.00 21.24
CA LYS A 111 -21.43 -30.26 21.78
C LYS A 111 -21.73 -31.43 20.85
N THR A 112 -22.96 -31.51 20.34
CA THR A 112 -23.40 -32.57 19.42
C THR A 112 -22.59 -32.55 18.13
N VAL A 113 -22.50 -31.41 17.44
CA VAL A 113 -21.72 -31.26 16.21
C VAL A 113 -20.24 -31.58 16.48
N THR A 114 -19.66 -31.08 17.57
CA THR A 114 -18.26 -31.40 17.94
C THR A 114 -18.03 -32.92 18.10
N ASN A 115 -19.00 -33.65 18.66
CA ASN A 115 -18.90 -35.11 18.78
C ASN A 115 -19.10 -35.80 17.44
N LEU A 116 -20.03 -35.35 16.60
CA LEU A 116 -20.24 -35.88 15.25
C LEU A 116 -18.99 -35.68 14.37
N LEU A 117 -18.29 -34.56 14.53
CA LEU A 117 -17.04 -34.27 13.83
C LEU A 117 -15.87 -35.19 14.22
N LYS A 118 -15.97 -35.97 15.31
CA LYS A 118 -14.96 -37.00 15.65
C LYS A 118 -15.15 -38.29 14.86
N ILE A 119 -16.35 -38.51 14.31
CA ILE A 119 -16.69 -39.71 13.56
C ILE A 119 -16.20 -39.55 12.12
N THR A 120 -15.47 -40.54 11.62
CA THR A 120 -15.09 -40.59 10.21
C THR A 120 -16.31 -40.97 9.38
N VAL A 121 -16.73 -40.08 8.49
CA VAL A 121 -17.80 -40.36 7.52
C VAL A 121 -17.29 -41.40 6.52
N LYS A 122 -18.02 -42.52 6.39
CA LYS A 122 -17.73 -43.58 5.42
C LYS A 122 -18.74 -43.51 4.29
N GLY A 123 -18.28 -43.70 3.05
CA GLY A 123 -19.14 -43.65 1.86
C GLY A 123 -19.50 -42.25 1.40
N ASN A 124 -20.58 -42.13 0.64
CA ASN A 124 -20.98 -40.89 -0.05
C ASN A 124 -21.98 -40.02 0.73
N ASP A 125 -22.37 -40.42 1.94
CA ASP A 125 -23.47 -39.79 2.71
C ASP A 125 -23.03 -38.59 3.57
N GLY A 126 -22.16 -37.73 3.01
CA GLY A 126 -21.62 -36.57 3.70
C GLY A 126 -21.66 -35.29 2.87
N PHE A 127 -21.32 -34.18 3.52
CA PHE A 127 -21.28 -32.85 2.91
C PHE A 127 -19.93 -32.19 3.13
N TRP A 128 -19.42 -31.49 2.12
CA TRP A 128 -18.24 -30.65 2.25
C TRP A 128 -18.58 -29.39 3.03
N VAL A 129 -17.79 -29.14 4.07
CA VAL A 129 -17.86 -27.92 4.86
C VAL A 129 -16.47 -27.32 4.99
N GLY A 130 -16.38 -26.00 4.84
CA GLY A 130 -15.17 -25.23 5.06
C GLY A 130 -14.64 -25.33 6.48
N LYS A 131 -13.32 -25.49 6.62
CA LYS A 131 -12.66 -25.61 7.92
C LYS A 131 -12.70 -24.30 8.69
N ALA A 132 -12.70 -23.14 8.01
CA ALA A 132 -12.85 -21.84 8.69
C ALA A 132 -14.29 -21.70 9.18
N SER A 133 -15.27 -21.96 8.32
CA SER A 133 -16.69 -22.01 8.68
C SER A 133 -16.98 -22.93 9.86
N LEU A 134 -16.43 -24.15 9.88
CA LEU A 134 -16.60 -25.09 11.01
C LEU A 134 -15.93 -24.63 12.32
N ARG A 135 -14.93 -23.75 12.26
CA ARG A 135 -14.28 -23.21 13.47
C ARG A 135 -15.11 -22.07 14.07
N SER A 136 -15.70 -21.22 13.22
CA SER A 136 -16.40 -20.00 13.61
C SER A 136 -17.94 -20.12 13.64
N TRP A 137 -18.54 -21.22 13.21
CA TRP A 137 -20.01 -21.32 13.06
C TRP A 137 -20.80 -20.97 14.33
N ARG A 138 -20.29 -21.26 15.53
CA ARG A 138 -20.97 -20.88 16.77
C ARG A 138 -21.01 -19.36 16.95
N GLN A 139 -19.93 -18.67 16.58
CA GLN A 139 -19.86 -17.22 16.61
C GLN A 139 -20.80 -16.62 15.56
N LEU A 140 -20.73 -17.11 14.31
CA LEU A 140 -21.61 -16.67 13.22
C LEU A 140 -23.10 -16.85 13.59
N ALA A 141 -23.46 -17.96 14.25
CA ALA A 141 -24.83 -18.19 14.72
C ALA A 141 -25.22 -17.26 15.89
N LEU A 142 -24.28 -16.81 16.72
CA LEU A 142 -24.55 -15.85 17.81
C LEU A 142 -24.72 -14.42 17.28
N GLU A 143 -23.93 -14.03 16.28
CA GLU A 143 -24.01 -12.72 15.63
C GLU A 143 -25.39 -12.51 14.98
N GLN A 144 -25.90 -13.49 14.24
CA GLN A 144 -27.25 -13.47 13.66
C GLN A 144 -28.38 -13.34 14.71
N LEU A 145 -28.13 -13.76 15.96
CA LEU A 145 -29.08 -13.61 17.06
C LEU A 145 -29.01 -12.22 17.70
N ASN A 146 -27.87 -11.55 17.67
CA ASN A 146 -27.67 -10.22 18.26
C ASN A 146 -28.02 -9.09 17.27
N GLU A 147 -27.83 -9.27 15.96
CA GLU A 147 -28.25 -8.30 14.93
C GLU A 147 -29.76 -8.02 14.96
N GLN A 148 -30.56 -9.03 15.33
CA GLN A 148 -32.01 -8.87 15.54
C GLN A 148 -32.36 -7.96 16.75
N ASP A 149 -31.45 -7.76 17.70
CA ASP A 149 -31.66 -6.85 18.84
C ASP A 149 -31.34 -5.38 18.46
N GLU A 150 -30.35 -5.12 17.59
CA GLU A 150 -29.90 -3.76 17.25
C GLU A 150 -30.80 -3.02 16.24
N ASP A 151 -31.51 -3.74 15.36
CA ASP A 151 -32.51 -3.16 14.44
C ASP A 151 -33.69 -2.50 15.19
N THR A 152 -33.89 -2.82 16.47
CA THR A 152 -34.89 -2.15 17.32
C THR A 152 -34.38 -0.89 18.06
N GLU A 153 -33.09 -0.60 18.03
CA GLU A 153 -32.48 0.57 18.71
C GLU A 153 -32.05 1.70 17.75
N HIS A 154 -32.36 1.63 16.45
CA HIS A 154 -32.05 2.68 15.48
C HIS A 154 -33.03 3.87 15.52
N SER A 155 -33.02 4.59 16.65
CA SER A 155 -33.34 6.01 16.75
C SER A 155 -32.97 6.54 18.14
N ASN A 156 -31.68 6.80 18.40
CA ASN A 156 -31.16 8.15 18.73
C ASN A 156 -29.67 8.10 19.19
N GLY A 157 -28.85 8.98 18.60
CA GLY A 157 -27.54 9.52 19.03
C GLY A 157 -26.65 8.86 20.10
N LYS A 158 -25.42 8.52 19.67
CA LYS A 158 -24.13 8.37 20.41
C LYS A 158 -24.03 9.00 21.83
N MET A 159 -23.47 8.25 22.79
CA MET A 159 -22.11 8.50 23.34
C MET A 159 -21.59 7.40 24.30
N ASN A 160 -20.26 7.30 24.29
CA ASN A 160 -19.27 6.39 24.92
C ASN A 160 -19.39 6.07 26.43
N GLY A 161 -18.84 4.92 26.86
CA GLY A 161 -18.47 4.71 28.28
C GLY A 161 -18.24 3.30 28.85
N ASN A 162 -17.30 2.53 28.29
CA ASN A 162 -16.38 1.57 28.93
C ASN A 162 -16.85 0.49 29.96
N ALA A 163 -16.54 -0.78 29.66
CA ALA A 163 -16.07 -1.76 30.66
C ALA A 163 -15.10 -2.74 30.00
N GLN A 164 -13.81 -2.47 30.20
CA GLN A 164 -12.68 -3.32 29.81
C GLN A 164 -12.76 -4.70 30.47
N ASN A 165 -12.55 -5.75 29.68
CA ASN A 165 -11.68 -6.84 30.08
C ASN A 165 -10.65 -7.03 28.98
N LYS A 166 -9.42 -6.67 29.34
CA LYS A 166 -8.21 -6.77 28.53
C LYS A 166 -7.74 -8.22 28.59
N ASP A 167 -7.75 -8.90 27.45
CA ASP A 167 -6.81 -10.01 27.22
C ASP A 167 -6.12 -9.69 25.89
N GLU A 168 -4.96 -9.04 26.00
CA GLU A 168 -4.08 -8.70 24.88
C GLU A 168 -3.26 -9.94 24.51
N SER A 169 -3.54 -10.53 23.35
CA SER A 169 -2.52 -11.14 22.47
C SER A 169 -3.14 -11.72 21.20
N ASN A 170 -3.48 -10.86 20.22
CA ASN A 170 -3.22 -11.07 18.78
C ASN A 170 -3.85 -9.92 17.96
N GLU A 171 -3.24 -8.73 18.01
CA GLU A 171 -3.69 -7.57 17.21
C GLU A 171 -2.80 -7.29 15.99
N GLU A 172 -2.02 -8.28 15.55
CA GLU A 172 -1.27 -8.23 14.29
C GLU A 172 -1.62 -9.45 13.43
N LYS A 173 -2.80 -9.37 12.80
CA LYS A 173 -3.24 -10.06 11.56
C LYS A 173 -4.78 -10.00 11.48
N ARG A 174 -5.31 -8.79 11.32
CA ARG A 174 -6.60 -8.63 10.65
C ARG A 174 -6.27 -8.11 9.26
N GLU A 175 -5.79 -9.03 8.42
CA GLU A 175 -6.07 -8.94 7.00
C GLU A 175 -7.59 -8.82 6.87
N GLU A 176 -8.09 -8.07 5.90
CA GLU A 176 -9.51 -7.92 5.58
C GLU A 176 -10.11 -9.32 5.31
N GLU A 177 -10.41 -10.09 6.36
CA GLU A 177 -11.23 -11.29 6.28
C GLU A 177 -12.61 -10.77 5.92
N GLU A 178 -12.93 -10.80 4.63
CA GLU A 178 -14.29 -10.68 4.14
C GLU A 178 -15.16 -11.50 5.11
N GLU A 179 -16.16 -10.86 5.73
CA GLU A 179 -17.12 -11.53 6.62
C GLU A 179 -17.96 -12.49 5.76
N LEU A 180 -17.38 -13.64 5.43
CA LEU A 180 -18.00 -14.65 4.59
C LEU A 180 -19.11 -15.33 5.37
N ASN A 181 -20.25 -15.56 4.72
CA ASN A 181 -21.30 -16.35 5.34
C ASN A 181 -20.85 -17.80 5.48
N PHE A 182 -21.54 -18.54 6.35
CA PHE A 182 -21.21 -19.93 6.59
C PHE A 182 -21.16 -20.75 5.28
N ASN A 183 -20.04 -21.45 5.12
CA ASN A 183 -19.68 -22.31 3.99
C ASN A 183 -19.35 -21.61 2.66
N GLU A 184 -19.26 -20.27 2.64
CA GLU A 184 -18.80 -19.52 1.46
C GLU A 184 -17.27 -19.60 1.27
N ASP A 185 -16.52 -19.94 2.32
CA ASP A 185 -15.06 -20.14 2.31
C ASP A 185 -14.58 -21.28 1.40
N ILE A 186 -15.51 -22.12 0.90
CA ILE A 186 -15.22 -23.19 -0.05
C ILE A 186 -15.92 -23.00 -1.41
N VAL A 187 -16.46 -21.81 -1.65
CA VAL A 187 -17.09 -21.43 -2.92
C VAL A 187 -16.06 -20.65 -3.74
N CYS A 188 -15.82 -21.08 -4.98
CA CYS A 188 -15.00 -20.30 -5.90
C CYS A 188 -15.81 -19.13 -6.50
N PRO A 189 -15.16 -18.14 -7.16
CA PRO A 189 -15.85 -17.01 -7.79
C PRO A 189 -16.94 -17.39 -8.81
N HIS A 190 -16.92 -18.63 -9.33
CA HIS A 190 -17.94 -19.16 -10.25
C HIS A 190 -19.19 -19.69 -9.53
N GLY A 191 -19.23 -19.69 -8.19
CA GLY A 191 -20.35 -20.21 -7.39
C GLY A 191 -20.33 -21.72 -7.14
N ASP A 192 -19.30 -22.42 -7.60
CA ASP A 192 -19.12 -23.87 -7.42
C ASP A 192 -18.05 -24.19 -6.35
N LEU A 193 -17.96 -25.45 -5.95
CA LEU A 193 -16.98 -25.95 -4.99
C LEU A 193 -15.53 -25.64 -5.44
N CYS A 194 -14.74 -25.00 -4.60
CA CYS A 194 -13.37 -24.61 -4.90
C CYS A 194 -12.43 -25.82 -5.11
N ILE A 195 -11.31 -25.60 -5.79
CA ILE A 195 -10.30 -26.64 -6.05
C ILE A 195 -9.45 -26.99 -4.82
N SER A 196 -9.41 -26.11 -3.82
CA SER A 196 -8.62 -26.26 -2.60
C SER A 196 -9.18 -27.34 -1.66
N GLU A 197 -8.74 -28.58 -1.80
CA GLU A 197 -9.21 -29.69 -0.97
C GLU A 197 -8.77 -29.58 0.50
N ASN A 198 -7.65 -28.91 0.75
CA ASN A 198 -7.08 -28.77 2.08
C ASN A 198 -7.91 -27.89 3.02
N GLU A 199 -8.75 -27.01 2.50
CA GLU A 199 -9.53 -26.07 3.32
C GLU A 199 -10.93 -26.60 3.67
N ARG A 200 -11.28 -27.80 3.21
CA ARG A 200 -12.60 -28.41 3.45
C ARG A 200 -12.51 -29.75 4.17
N ARG A 201 -13.63 -30.19 4.71
CA ARG A 201 -13.79 -31.50 5.36
C ARG A 201 -15.19 -32.05 5.09
N VAL A 202 -15.29 -33.37 4.95
CA VAL A 202 -16.59 -34.06 4.92
C VAL A 202 -17.16 -34.16 6.33
N VAL A 203 -18.39 -33.68 6.52
CA VAL A 203 -19.20 -33.87 7.73
C VAL A 203 -20.34 -34.85 7.47
N SER A 204 -20.84 -35.51 8.52
CA SER A 204 -21.98 -36.40 8.38
C SER A 204 -23.25 -35.62 8.02
N LYS A 205 -24.21 -36.27 7.37
CA LYS A 205 -25.53 -35.69 7.11
C LYS A 205 -26.19 -35.11 8.37
N GLU A 206 -26.09 -35.81 9.51
CA GLU A 206 -26.62 -35.35 10.79
C GLU A 206 -25.97 -34.04 11.27
N ALA A 207 -24.64 -33.92 11.14
CA ALA A 207 -23.94 -32.70 11.49
C ALA A 207 -24.32 -31.55 10.56
N TRP A 208 -24.45 -31.82 9.26
CA TRP A 208 -24.88 -30.85 8.27
C TRP A 208 -26.30 -30.33 8.52
N GLU A 209 -27.25 -31.22 8.81
CA GLU A 209 -28.64 -30.83 9.12
C GLU A 209 -28.72 -29.91 10.34
N LYS A 210 -27.87 -30.13 11.36
CA LYS A 210 -27.75 -29.24 12.51
C LYS A 210 -27.20 -27.86 12.13
N LEU A 211 -26.16 -27.81 11.31
CA LEU A 211 -25.57 -26.56 10.84
C LEU A 211 -26.56 -25.76 9.96
N LYS A 212 -27.30 -26.45 9.06
CA LYS A 212 -28.33 -25.84 8.21
C LYS A 212 -29.49 -25.21 8.97
N GLN A 213 -29.77 -25.62 10.22
CA GLN A 213 -30.79 -24.97 11.06
C GLN A 213 -30.41 -23.52 11.40
N TYR A 214 -29.12 -23.23 11.53
CA TYR A 214 -28.60 -21.89 11.78
C TYR A 214 -28.29 -21.16 10.46
N PHE A 215 -27.88 -21.89 9.42
CA PHE A 215 -27.47 -21.31 8.13
C PHE A 215 -28.30 -21.86 6.95
N PRO A 216 -29.59 -21.51 6.82
CA PRO A 216 -30.46 -22.08 5.80
C PRO A 216 -29.99 -21.75 4.37
N LYS A 217 -29.41 -20.56 4.17
CA LYS A 217 -28.90 -20.06 2.89
C LYS A 217 -27.50 -20.56 2.54
N ALA A 218 -26.83 -21.29 3.44
CA ALA A 218 -25.46 -21.74 3.20
C ALA A 218 -25.36 -22.61 1.94
N PRO A 219 -24.34 -22.39 1.09
CA PRO A 219 -24.00 -23.26 -0.04
C PRO A 219 -23.84 -24.71 0.42
N GLU A 220 -24.38 -25.65 -0.36
CA GLU A 220 -24.38 -27.07 -0.02
C GLU A 220 -23.66 -27.88 -1.10
N PHE A 221 -22.69 -28.70 -0.68
CA PHE A 221 -21.91 -29.53 -1.57
C PHE A 221 -21.85 -30.97 -1.03
N PRO A 222 -22.52 -31.94 -1.68
CA PRO A 222 -22.40 -33.36 -1.33
C PRO A 222 -20.95 -33.87 -1.47
N ASN A 223 -20.58 -34.93 -0.76
CA ASN A 223 -19.23 -35.50 -0.77
C ASN A 223 -18.76 -35.87 -2.21
N ASN A 224 -19.67 -36.32 -3.07
CA ASN A 224 -19.38 -36.68 -4.46
C ASN A 224 -19.34 -35.49 -5.43
N LYS A 225 -19.57 -34.25 -4.97
CA LYS A 225 -19.50 -33.07 -5.80
C LYS A 225 -18.05 -32.85 -6.25
N GLU A 226 -17.83 -32.79 -7.56
CA GLU A 226 -16.53 -32.43 -8.11
C GLU A 226 -16.25 -30.93 -7.93
N CYS A 227 -14.97 -30.56 -7.76
CA CYS A 227 -14.55 -29.16 -7.77
C CYS A 227 -14.87 -28.50 -9.13
N CYS A 228 -15.02 -27.18 -9.11
CA CYS A 228 -15.34 -26.35 -10.25
C CYS A 228 -14.48 -26.67 -11.49
N SER A 229 -15.13 -27.02 -12.59
CA SER A 229 -14.47 -27.36 -13.85
C SER A 229 -13.72 -26.16 -14.45
N GLN A 230 -14.27 -24.95 -14.33
CA GLN A 230 -13.63 -23.73 -14.82
C GLN A 230 -12.31 -23.46 -14.07
N CYS A 231 -12.30 -23.58 -12.73
CA CYS A 231 -11.07 -23.46 -11.95
C CYS A 231 -10.04 -24.54 -12.30
N LYS A 232 -10.48 -25.79 -12.52
CA LYS A 232 -9.57 -26.89 -12.94
C LYS A 232 -8.96 -26.64 -14.32
N ILE A 233 -9.70 -26.05 -15.26
CA ILE A 233 -9.20 -25.67 -16.57
C ILE A 233 -8.15 -24.56 -16.42
N LEU A 234 -8.46 -23.50 -15.66
CA LEU A 234 -7.54 -22.39 -15.42
C LEU A 234 -6.24 -22.84 -14.73
N GLU A 235 -6.31 -23.74 -13.74
CA GLU A 235 -5.13 -24.31 -13.09
C GLU A 235 -4.24 -25.05 -14.09
N ARG A 236 -4.84 -25.91 -14.92
CA ARG A 236 -4.12 -26.63 -15.98
C ARG A 236 -3.51 -25.69 -17.01
N GLU A 237 -4.27 -24.71 -17.50
CA GLU A 237 -3.77 -23.70 -18.45
C GLU A 237 -2.63 -22.89 -17.83
N GLY A 238 -2.70 -22.58 -16.53
CA GLY A 238 -1.63 -21.94 -15.78
C GLY A 238 -0.35 -22.78 -15.74
N GLU A 239 -0.47 -24.07 -15.43
CA GLU A 239 0.66 -25.02 -15.44
C GLU A 239 1.27 -25.21 -16.84
N GLU A 240 0.42 -25.34 -17.87
CA GLU A 240 0.83 -25.47 -19.27
C GLU A 240 1.57 -24.20 -19.75
N ASN A 241 1.06 -23.01 -19.42
CA ASN A 241 1.71 -21.74 -19.72
C ASN A 241 3.04 -21.60 -18.98
N GLU A 242 3.12 -22.00 -17.71
CA GLU A 242 4.35 -21.99 -16.93
C GLU A 242 5.42 -22.90 -17.56
N ALA A 243 5.01 -24.10 -17.99
CA ALA A 243 5.89 -25.04 -18.69
C ALA A 243 6.37 -24.48 -20.03
N LEU A 244 5.49 -23.85 -20.80
CA LEU A 244 5.82 -23.19 -22.06
C LEU A 244 6.84 -22.06 -21.86
N HIS A 245 6.64 -21.19 -20.86
CA HIS A 245 7.58 -20.12 -20.55
C HIS A 245 8.95 -20.65 -20.15
N LYS A 246 9.01 -21.72 -19.34
CA LYS A 246 10.28 -22.38 -18.97
C LYS A 246 11.00 -22.94 -20.20
N MET A 247 10.26 -23.58 -21.11
CA MET A 247 10.82 -24.10 -22.36
C MET A 247 11.41 -22.97 -23.21
N MET A 248 10.65 -21.90 -23.43
CA MET A 248 11.07 -20.76 -24.24
C MET A 248 12.28 -20.04 -23.64
N ALA A 249 12.30 -19.81 -22.32
CA ALA A 249 13.45 -19.21 -21.63
C ALA A 249 14.71 -20.07 -21.76
N SER A 250 14.57 -21.40 -21.65
CA SER A 250 15.69 -22.34 -21.81
C SER A 250 16.25 -22.32 -23.24
N GLU A 251 15.39 -22.32 -24.25
CA GLU A 251 15.77 -22.23 -25.66
C GLU A 251 16.49 -20.91 -25.97
N GLN A 252 15.92 -19.78 -25.55
CA GLN A 252 16.51 -18.46 -25.75
C GLN A 252 17.86 -18.35 -25.03
N LYS A 253 17.96 -18.80 -23.78
CA LYS A 253 19.23 -18.80 -23.02
C LYS A 253 20.30 -19.63 -23.72
N THR A 254 19.93 -20.80 -24.23
CA THR A 254 20.86 -21.72 -24.90
C THR A 254 21.33 -21.14 -26.24
N SER A 255 20.46 -20.44 -26.95
CA SER A 255 20.76 -19.80 -28.23
C SER A 255 21.59 -18.51 -28.09
N LEU A 256 21.44 -17.79 -26.97
CA LEU A 256 22.04 -16.46 -26.72
C LEU A 256 22.86 -16.44 -25.42
N GLN A 257 23.68 -17.47 -25.18
CA GLN A 257 24.40 -17.64 -23.91
C GLN A 257 25.34 -16.48 -23.57
N ASN A 258 26.08 -15.99 -24.57
CA ASN A 258 27.06 -14.92 -24.36
C ASN A 258 26.36 -13.58 -24.09
N LEU A 259 25.29 -13.28 -24.82
CA LEU A 259 24.42 -12.14 -24.53
C LEU A 259 23.76 -12.24 -23.15
N PHE A 260 23.34 -13.43 -22.69
CA PHE A 260 22.72 -13.60 -21.37
C PHE A 260 23.72 -13.36 -20.23
N HIS A 261 24.93 -13.91 -20.33
CA HIS A 261 25.98 -13.80 -19.30
C HIS A 261 26.87 -12.57 -19.45
N ASP A 262 26.62 -11.73 -20.45
CA ASP A 262 27.45 -10.57 -20.78
C ASP A 262 28.91 -10.91 -21.10
N LYS A 263 29.13 -12.05 -21.75
CA LYS A 263 30.47 -12.57 -22.07
C LYS A 263 30.85 -12.23 -23.50
N CYS A 264 32.14 -11.97 -23.72
CA CYS A 264 32.72 -11.75 -25.06
C CYS A 264 31.90 -10.71 -25.85
N ARG A 265 31.57 -9.57 -25.25
CA ARG A 265 30.78 -8.52 -25.91
C ARG A 265 31.66 -7.72 -26.86
N PRO A 266 31.15 -7.37 -28.06
CA PRO A 266 31.88 -6.48 -28.96
C PRO A 266 31.94 -5.08 -28.33
N CYS A 267 33.00 -4.33 -28.65
CA CYS A 267 33.20 -2.96 -28.18
C CYS A 267 33.50 -2.06 -29.38
N LEU A 268 32.84 -0.91 -29.46
CA LEU A 268 33.11 0.06 -30.54
C LEU A 268 34.52 0.67 -30.40
N GLY A 269 34.97 0.99 -29.19
CA GLY A 269 36.29 1.58 -28.96
C GLY A 269 37.47 0.70 -29.41
N SER A 270 37.31 -0.63 -29.33
CA SER A 270 38.26 -1.62 -29.83
C SER A 270 37.56 -2.58 -30.78
N TRP A 271 37.33 -2.12 -32.01
CA TRP A 271 36.49 -2.83 -32.98
C TRP A 271 37.03 -4.25 -33.28
N PRO A 272 36.17 -5.29 -33.26
CA PRO A 272 36.58 -6.68 -33.52
C PRO A 272 37.26 -6.93 -34.88
N GLN A 273 38.28 -7.77 -34.92
CA GLN A 273 38.93 -8.12 -36.20
C GLN A 273 38.11 -9.12 -37.04
N GLU A 274 37.20 -9.87 -36.41
CA GLU A 274 36.46 -10.97 -37.03
C GLU A 274 35.24 -10.52 -37.83
N THR A 275 34.85 -9.24 -37.75
CA THR A 275 33.68 -8.70 -38.45
C THR A 275 33.85 -7.22 -38.76
N ASP A 276 33.27 -6.78 -39.87
CA ASP A 276 33.13 -5.36 -40.23
C ASP A 276 31.73 -4.81 -39.93
N GLU A 277 30.84 -5.65 -39.41
CA GLU A 277 29.49 -5.24 -38.99
C GLU A 277 29.13 -5.68 -37.58
N LEU A 278 28.37 -4.83 -36.90
CA LEU A 278 27.76 -5.08 -35.60
C LEU A 278 26.31 -4.62 -35.63
N TYR A 279 25.48 -5.24 -34.81
CA TYR A 279 24.07 -4.87 -34.66
C TYR A 279 23.85 -4.20 -33.30
N ILE A 280 22.82 -3.36 -33.22
CA ILE A 280 22.41 -2.69 -31.99
C ILE A 280 21.00 -3.11 -31.63
N VAL A 281 20.82 -3.40 -30.34
CA VAL A 281 19.50 -3.43 -29.70
C VAL A 281 19.47 -2.47 -28.52
N SER A 282 18.28 -2.08 -28.08
CA SER A 282 18.13 -1.33 -26.83
C SER A 282 18.63 -2.15 -25.64
N GLN A 283 19.38 -1.52 -24.73
CA GLN A 283 19.78 -2.15 -23.48
C GLN A 283 18.56 -2.58 -22.64
N PHE A 284 17.47 -1.80 -22.69
CA PHE A 284 16.21 -2.11 -22.02
C PHE A 284 15.66 -3.49 -22.44
N PHE A 285 15.68 -3.79 -23.75
CA PHE A 285 15.27 -5.10 -24.25
C PHE A 285 16.11 -6.23 -23.63
N VAL A 286 17.43 -6.07 -23.59
CA VAL A 286 18.34 -7.09 -23.04
C VAL A 286 18.08 -7.31 -21.55
N GLU A 287 17.79 -6.24 -20.81
CA GLU A 287 17.47 -6.30 -19.38
C GLU A 287 16.16 -7.03 -19.10
N GLU A 288 15.08 -6.67 -19.80
CA GLU A 288 13.77 -7.33 -19.68
C GLU A 288 13.86 -8.80 -20.11
N TRP A 289 14.57 -9.08 -21.20
CA TRP A 289 14.81 -10.44 -21.66
C TRP A 289 15.59 -11.26 -20.62
N ARG A 290 16.68 -10.70 -20.05
CA ARG A 290 17.44 -11.36 -18.98
C ARG A 290 16.58 -11.58 -17.72
N LYS A 291 15.66 -10.66 -17.37
CA LYS A 291 14.71 -10.85 -16.25
C LYS A 291 13.79 -12.04 -16.52
N PHE A 292 13.20 -12.10 -17.71
CA PHE A 292 12.37 -13.22 -18.14
C PHE A 292 13.13 -14.55 -18.09
N VAL A 293 14.30 -14.63 -18.72
CA VAL A 293 15.11 -15.87 -18.76
C VAL A 293 15.49 -16.37 -17.36
N ARG A 294 15.73 -15.46 -16.40
CA ARG A 294 16.03 -15.84 -15.01
C ARG A 294 14.79 -16.31 -14.23
N ARG A 295 13.61 -15.77 -14.55
CA ARG A 295 12.36 -15.98 -13.81
C ARG A 295 11.17 -16.17 -14.76
N PRO A 296 11.13 -17.26 -15.56
CA PRO A 296 10.15 -17.43 -16.63
C PRO A 296 8.70 -17.54 -16.14
N THR A 297 8.50 -17.86 -14.87
CA THR A 297 7.17 -18.07 -14.26
C THR A 297 6.64 -16.82 -13.56
N ARG A 298 7.46 -15.77 -13.44
CA ARG A 298 7.13 -14.52 -12.73
C ARG A 298 7.21 -13.29 -13.60
N CYS A 299 7.84 -13.41 -14.76
CA CYS A 299 8.03 -12.33 -15.71
C CYS A 299 7.33 -12.71 -17.00
N SER A 300 6.76 -11.72 -17.66
CA SER A 300 6.15 -11.89 -18.97
C SER A 300 7.21 -12.25 -20.02
N PRO A 301 6.88 -13.11 -20.99
CA PRO A 301 7.77 -13.42 -22.10
C PRO A 301 8.09 -12.16 -22.92
N VAL A 302 9.38 -11.96 -23.20
CA VAL A 302 9.80 -10.93 -24.16
C VAL A 302 9.74 -11.54 -25.55
N SER A 303 8.84 -11.03 -26.40
CA SER A 303 8.59 -11.55 -27.75
C SER A 303 9.07 -10.61 -28.86
N SER A 304 9.44 -9.37 -28.54
CA SER A 304 9.84 -8.37 -29.52
C SER A 304 11.06 -7.56 -29.09
N VAL A 305 11.85 -7.15 -30.08
CA VAL A 305 12.90 -6.14 -29.94
C VAL A 305 12.35 -4.81 -30.42
N GLY A 306 12.20 -3.85 -29.50
CA GLY A 306 11.70 -2.50 -29.78
C GLY A 306 12.82 -1.50 -30.05
N ASN A 307 13.47 -1.60 -31.21
CA ASN A 307 14.56 -0.71 -31.61
C ASN A 307 14.08 0.68 -32.02
N SER A 308 12.78 0.86 -32.28
CA SER A 308 12.16 2.18 -32.44
C SER A 308 12.49 3.17 -31.31
N ALA A 309 12.72 2.68 -30.09
CA ALA A 309 13.15 3.51 -28.95
C ALA A 309 14.53 4.18 -29.15
N LEU A 310 15.34 3.68 -30.10
CA LEU A 310 16.64 4.24 -30.44
C LEU A 310 16.59 5.17 -31.67
N LEU A 311 15.43 5.29 -32.30
CA LEU A 311 15.22 6.07 -33.50
C LEU A 311 14.41 7.33 -33.19
N CYS A 312 14.61 8.37 -33.99
CA CYS A 312 13.73 9.53 -33.96
C CYS A 312 12.39 9.23 -34.66
N PRO A 313 11.37 10.09 -34.54
CA PRO A 313 10.13 9.97 -35.30
C PRO A 313 10.31 9.93 -36.83
N HIS A 314 11.44 10.38 -37.37
CA HIS A 314 11.79 10.29 -38.79
C HIS A 314 12.45 8.95 -39.18
N GLY A 315 12.66 8.04 -38.22
CA GLY A 315 13.26 6.72 -38.44
C GLY A 315 14.79 6.71 -38.52
N GLY A 316 15.45 7.84 -38.24
CA GLY A 316 16.92 7.91 -38.17
C GLY A 316 17.45 7.59 -36.77
N LEU A 317 18.66 7.05 -36.69
CA LEU A 317 19.32 6.75 -35.42
C LEU A 317 19.58 8.04 -34.63
N MET A 318 19.38 8.01 -33.31
CA MET A 318 19.59 9.17 -32.43
C MET A 318 20.99 9.25 -31.81
N PHE A 319 21.83 8.28 -32.10
CA PHE A 319 23.12 8.07 -31.46
C PHE A 319 24.25 8.16 -32.47
N THR A 320 25.28 8.93 -32.13
CA THR A 320 26.50 9.04 -32.94
C THR A 320 27.49 7.96 -32.51
N TYR A 321 28.41 7.57 -33.39
CA TYR A 321 29.48 6.64 -33.02
C TYR A 321 30.27 7.11 -31.78
N ALA A 322 30.58 8.42 -31.73
CA ALA A 322 31.31 9.01 -30.62
C ALA A 322 30.52 9.00 -29.29
N SER A 323 29.20 9.15 -29.32
CA SER A 323 28.39 9.12 -28.11
C SER A 323 28.12 7.69 -27.63
N MET A 324 27.96 6.73 -28.55
CA MET A 324 27.83 5.29 -28.25
C MET A 324 29.09 4.68 -27.62
N THR A 325 30.26 5.29 -27.82
CA THR A 325 31.51 4.88 -27.14
C THR A 325 31.66 5.47 -25.73
N LYS A 326 30.75 6.37 -25.32
CA LYS A 326 30.83 7.13 -24.07
C LYS A 326 29.50 7.10 -23.30
N GLU A 327 28.80 8.23 -23.23
CA GLU A 327 27.59 8.47 -22.44
C GLU A 327 26.43 7.55 -22.83
N ASP A 328 26.23 7.33 -24.13
CA ASP A 328 25.11 6.55 -24.66
C ASP A 328 25.36 5.04 -24.64
N SER A 329 26.57 4.59 -24.28
CA SER A 329 26.95 3.17 -24.22
C SER A 329 26.05 2.33 -23.31
N LYS A 330 25.43 2.95 -22.31
CA LYS A 330 24.52 2.29 -21.36
C LYS A 330 23.11 2.09 -21.92
N LEU A 331 22.74 2.77 -23.00
CA LEU A 331 21.39 2.73 -23.58
C LEU A 331 21.28 1.66 -24.68
N ILE A 332 22.41 1.17 -25.17
CA ILE A 332 22.51 0.22 -26.26
C ILE A 332 23.22 -1.06 -25.83
N ALA A 333 22.90 -2.16 -26.50
CA ALA A 333 23.67 -3.39 -26.44
C ALA A 333 24.19 -3.73 -27.84
N LEU A 334 25.49 -3.98 -27.94
CA LEU A 334 26.13 -4.41 -29.18
C LEU A 334 26.01 -5.93 -29.34
N ILE A 335 25.56 -6.35 -30.53
CA ILE A 335 25.21 -7.71 -30.85
C ILE A 335 26.09 -8.21 -32.00
N TRP A 336 26.66 -9.40 -31.84
CA TRP A 336 27.40 -10.06 -32.92
C TRP A 336 26.48 -10.47 -34.06
N PRO A 337 26.95 -10.50 -35.33
CA PRO A 337 26.14 -10.96 -36.45
C PRO A 337 25.51 -12.35 -36.25
N SER A 338 26.26 -13.27 -35.64
CA SER A 338 25.77 -14.62 -35.32
C SER A 338 24.68 -14.62 -34.25
N GLU A 339 24.73 -13.73 -33.27
CA GLU A 339 23.68 -13.56 -32.26
C GLU A 339 22.47 -12.85 -32.85
N TRP A 340 22.69 -11.87 -33.74
CA TRP A 340 21.62 -11.16 -34.43
C TRP A 340 20.75 -12.10 -35.26
N GLU A 341 21.35 -13.03 -36.01
CA GLU A 341 20.58 -14.08 -36.71
C GLU A 341 19.71 -14.93 -35.77
N ARG A 342 20.13 -15.09 -34.50
CA ARG A 342 19.36 -15.86 -33.49
C ARG A 342 18.25 -14.98 -32.93
N ILE A 343 18.53 -13.72 -32.65
CA ILE A 343 17.53 -12.73 -32.25
C ILE A 343 16.40 -12.64 -33.29
N GLN A 344 16.71 -12.54 -34.57
CA GLN A 344 15.70 -12.48 -35.63
C GLN A 344 14.82 -13.73 -35.74
N LYS A 345 15.29 -14.89 -35.25
CA LYS A 345 14.50 -16.13 -35.21
C LYS A 345 13.65 -16.25 -33.95
N LEU A 346 14.12 -15.67 -32.84
CA LEU A 346 13.52 -15.81 -31.51
C LEU A 346 12.55 -14.66 -31.17
N PHE A 347 12.69 -13.51 -31.81
CA PHE A 347 11.93 -12.29 -31.50
C PHE A 347 11.43 -11.62 -32.76
N VAL A 348 10.30 -10.94 -32.65
CA VAL A 348 9.82 -9.99 -33.66
C VAL A 348 10.66 -8.71 -33.54
N VAL A 349 11.37 -8.35 -34.60
CA VAL A 349 12.22 -7.15 -34.64
C VAL A 349 11.51 -6.07 -35.44
N ASP A 350 11.31 -4.89 -34.86
CA ASP A 350 10.67 -3.74 -35.54
C ASP A 350 11.62 -3.06 -36.54
N HIS A 351 12.86 -2.81 -36.14
CA HIS A 351 13.88 -2.13 -36.90
C HIS A 351 15.24 -2.81 -36.74
N VAL A 352 15.91 -3.04 -37.85
CA VAL A 352 17.31 -3.46 -37.86
C VAL A 352 18.17 -2.22 -37.65
N ILE A 353 19.04 -2.21 -36.63
CA ILE A 353 20.06 -1.17 -36.46
C ILE A 353 21.42 -1.84 -36.61
N LYS A 354 22.18 -1.46 -37.62
CA LYS A 354 23.49 -2.02 -37.97
C LYS A 354 24.53 -0.92 -38.07
N ILE A 355 25.74 -1.17 -37.59
CA ILE A 355 26.91 -0.32 -37.81
C ILE A 355 27.90 -1.10 -38.67
N THR A 356 28.41 -0.46 -39.71
CA THR A 356 29.45 -1.00 -40.59
C THR A 356 30.72 -0.16 -40.48
N ARG A 357 31.85 -0.83 -40.27
CA ARG A 357 33.19 -0.27 -40.34
C ARG A 357 33.72 -0.43 -41.77
N THR A 358 34.18 0.66 -42.37
CA THR A 358 34.85 0.64 -43.68
C THR A 358 36.26 1.18 -43.54
N GLN A 359 37.25 0.38 -43.93
CA GLN A 359 38.64 0.83 -44.04
C GLN A 359 38.92 1.26 -45.49
N ALA A 360 39.45 2.46 -45.69
CA ALA A 360 39.89 2.90 -47.00
C ALA A 360 41.15 2.13 -47.43
N ALA A 361 41.13 1.50 -48.59
CA ALA A 361 42.27 0.76 -49.11
C ALA A 361 43.48 1.71 -49.32
N GLY A 362 44.50 1.59 -48.46
CA GLY A 362 45.78 2.29 -48.60
C GLY A 362 45.96 3.57 -47.76
N ALA A 363 45.10 3.85 -46.78
CA ALA A 363 45.23 5.01 -45.90
C ALA A 363 45.56 4.63 -44.43
N ASP A 364 46.14 5.59 -43.69
CA ASP A 364 46.54 5.46 -42.28
C ASP A 364 45.40 4.91 -41.39
N PRO A 365 45.71 4.28 -40.23
CA PRO A 365 44.71 3.76 -39.28
C PRO A 365 43.62 4.77 -38.86
N GLU A 366 43.91 6.07 -38.97
CA GLU A 366 42.98 7.18 -38.70
C GLU A 366 41.88 7.38 -39.76
N SER A 367 41.95 6.72 -40.92
CA SER A 367 40.97 6.86 -42.01
C SER A 367 39.75 5.93 -41.91
N THR A 368 39.57 5.27 -40.75
CA THR A 368 38.47 4.32 -40.54
C THR A 368 37.13 5.05 -40.44
N LEU A 369 36.19 4.70 -41.32
CA LEU A 369 34.85 5.29 -41.35
C LEU A 369 33.82 4.32 -40.74
N TYR A 370 32.86 4.88 -39.99
CA TYR A 370 31.75 4.14 -39.40
C TYR A 370 30.43 4.71 -39.92
N THR A 371 29.57 3.82 -40.41
CA THR A 371 28.24 4.18 -40.94
C THR A 371 27.18 3.33 -40.27
N SER A 372 25.95 3.86 -40.13
CA SER A 372 24.84 3.13 -39.53
C SER A 372 23.65 2.99 -40.49
N GLU A 373 22.88 1.92 -40.31
CA GLU A 373 21.61 1.69 -40.98
C GLU A 373 20.56 1.39 -39.89
N PRO A 374 19.57 2.26 -39.64
CA PRO A 374 19.31 3.54 -40.32
C PRO A 374 20.42 4.58 -40.08
N GLN A 375 20.52 5.54 -41.00
CA GLN A 375 21.46 6.64 -40.86
C GLN A 375 21.09 7.53 -39.67
N LEU A 376 22.09 8.24 -39.13
CA LEU A 376 21.87 9.30 -38.13
C LEU A 376 20.89 10.33 -38.70
N CYS A 377 19.96 10.82 -37.88
CA CYS A 377 19.16 12.00 -38.22
C CYS A 377 19.83 13.26 -37.64
N PRO A 378 20.54 14.08 -38.45
CA PRO A 378 21.32 15.20 -37.93
C PRO A 378 20.43 16.24 -37.26
N GLU A 379 19.28 16.55 -37.87
CA GLU A 379 18.32 17.52 -37.36
C GLU A 379 17.80 17.15 -35.96
N CYS A 380 17.40 15.89 -35.76
CA CYS A 380 16.93 15.44 -34.45
C CYS A 380 18.06 15.32 -33.43
N ARG A 381 19.28 14.94 -33.85
CA ARG A 381 20.43 14.88 -32.94
C ARG A 381 20.83 16.28 -32.48
N GLU A 382 20.93 17.23 -33.39
CA GLU A 382 21.19 18.64 -33.07
C GLU A 382 20.09 19.20 -32.19
N GLY A 383 18.82 18.93 -32.51
CA GLY A 383 17.68 19.30 -31.67
C GLY A 383 17.77 18.74 -30.25
N LEU A 384 18.14 17.46 -30.09
CA LEU A 384 18.33 16.83 -28.77
C LEU A 384 19.48 17.50 -28.00
N LEU A 385 20.62 17.73 -28.63
CA LEU A 385 21.76 18.39 -27.98
C LEU A 385 21.41 19.83 -27.57
N CYS A 386 20.70 20.57 -28.41
CA CYS A 386 20.20 21.90 -28.07
C CYS A 386 19.21 21.85 -26.90
N GLN A 387 18.32 20.85 -26.85
CA GLN A 387 17.39 20.69 -25.74
C GLN A 387 18.11 20.35 -24.45
N GLN A 388 19.03 19.38 -24.45
CA GLN A 388 19.84 19.04 -23.27
C GLN A 388 20.63 20.25 -22.75
N GLN A 389 21.19 21.08 -23.64
CA GLN A 389 21.85 22.33 -23.25
C GLN A 389 20.90 23.35 -22.64
N ARG A 390 19.63 23.40 -23.08
CA ARG A 390 18.60 24.26 -22.48
C ARG A 390 18.19 23.71 -21.11
N ASP A 391 17.92 22.41 -21.02
CA ASP A 391 17.53 21.74 -19.78
C ASP A 391 18.60 21.93 -18.69
N LEU A 392 19.90 21.85 -19.03
CA LEU A 392 20.99 22.14 -18.10
C LEU A 392 21.04 23.59 -17.61
N ARG A 393 20.42 24.52 -18.35
CA ARG A 393 20.33 25.95 -18.01
C ARG A 393 18.99 26.29 -17.37
N GLU A 394 18.05 25.34 -17.32
CA GLU A 394 16.77 25.46 -16.64
C GLU A 394 16.84 24.75 -15.30
N TYR A 395 17.07 25.53 -14.24
CA TYR A 395 17.10 25.03 -12.88
C TYR A 395 16.49 26.06 -11.94
N THR A 396 15.75 25.59 -10.93
CA THR A 396 15.24 26.43 -9.85
C THR A 396 16.27 26.57 -8.74
N GLN A 397 17.09 25.53 -8.51
CA GLN A 397 18.17 25.53 -7.52
C GLN A 397 19.38 24.79 -8.10
N ALA A 398 20.57 25.38 -7.95
CA ALA A 398 21.82 24.80 -8.41
C ALA A 398 22.98 25.23 -7.50
N THR A 399 23.90 24.31 -7.23
CA THR A 399 25.18 24.64 -6.58
C THR A 399 26.14 25.19 -7.63
N ILE A 400 26.84 26.27 -7.30
CA ILE A 400 27.93 26.82 -8.10
C ILE A 400 29.11 27.12 -7.18
N TYR A 401 30.33 27.11 -7.74
CA TYR A 401 31.54 27.43 -7.02
C TYR A 401 32.07 28.78 -7.45
N ILE A 402 32.51 29.59 -6.51
CA ILE A 402 33.11 30.90 -6.79
C ILE A 402 34.57 30.87 -6.34
N HIS A 403 35.48 31.08 -7.29
CA HIS A 403 36.91 31.11 -7.03
C HIS A 403 37.45 32.53 -7.14
N LYS A 404 37.92 33.08 -6.02
CA LYS A 404 38.48 34.44 -5.96
C LYS A 404 39.92 34.46 -6.47
N VAL A 405 40.17 35.20 -7.54
CA VAL A 405 41.50 35.44 -8.11
C VAL A 405 42.02 36.81 -7.62
N VAL A 406 43.17 36.82 -6.95
CA VAL A 406 43.84 38.04 -6.46
C VAL A 406 45.07 38.31 -7.32
N ASP A 407 45.13 39.46 -7.99
CA ASP A 407 46.30 39.87 -8.79
C ASP A 407 47.49 40.19 -7.87
N ASN A 408 48.28 39.17 -7.53
CA ASN A 408 49.51 39.37 -6.76
C ASN A 408 50.62 39.89 -7.68
N LYS A 409 50.73 41.21 -7.85
CA LYS A 409 51.95 41.85 -8.37
C LYS A 409 53.09 41.77 -7.35
N LYS A 410 53.66 40.58 -7.11
CA LYS A 410 55.06 40.43 -6.70
C LYS A 410 55.64 39.12 -7.24
N VAL A 411 56.65 39.28 -8.08
CA VAL A 411 57.58 38.26 -8.56
C VAL A 411 58.13 37.47 -7.39
N MET A 412 58.03 36.13 -7.41
CA MET A 412 59.08 35.17 -6.99
C MET A 412 58.75 33.74 -7.45
N LYS A 413 59.46 33.35 -8.52
CA LYS A 413 60.16 32.08 -8.79
C LYS A 413 59.73 30.77 -8.09
N ASP A 414 59.42 29.79 -8.94
CA ASP A 414 59.56 28.32 -8.85
C ASP A 414 59.66 27.63 -7.47
N ALA A 415 58.70 26.75 -7.18
CA ALA A 415 58.96 25.33 -6.89
C ALA A 415 57.63 24.55 -6.72
N ALA A 416 57.42 23.51 -7.53
CA ALA A 416 56.61 22.34 -7.12
C ALA A 416 57.39 21.54 -6.06
N PRO A 417 56.74 20.88 -5.09
CA PRO A 417 56.35 19.47 -5.31
C PRO A 417 55.06 19.04 -4.55
N GLU A 418 54.22 18.22 -5.17
CA GLU A 418 54.00 16.78 -4.95
C GLU A 418 52.82 16.41 -4.02
N LEU A 419 51.92 15.63 -4.62
CA LEU A 419 50.87 14.84 -4.00
C LEU A 419 51.50 13.81 -3.05
N ASN A 420 51.05 13.77 -1.80
CA ASN A 420 51.12 12.56 -0.99
C ASN A 420 49.83 12.36 -0.19
N VAL A 421 49.33 11.15 -0.29
CA VAL A 421 48.14 10.59 0.34
C VAL A 421 48.43 10.27 1.80
N SER A 422 47.55 10.64 2.74
CA SER A 422 47.27 9.80 3.92
C SER A 422 45.98 10.20 4.66
N SER A 423 45.27 9.15 5.05
CA SER A 423 44.06 9.00 5.86
C SER A 423 44.18 9.51 7.31
N SER A 424 43.10 10.05 7.89
CA SER A 424 42.45 9.54 9.12
C SER A 424 41.30 10.42 9.66
N GLU A 425 40.15 9.76 9.88
CA GLU A 425 39.23 9.84 11.04
C GLU A 425 38.34 11.08 11.29
N ALA A 426 37.03 10.81 11.12
CA ALA A 426 35.89 11.07 12.00
C ALA A 426 35.83 12.40 12.79
N GLU A 427 34.98 13.31 12.32
CA GLU A 427 34.30 14.28 13.19
C GLU A 427 32.78 14.18 13.01
N GLU A 428 32.10 14.21 14.15
CA GLU A 428 30.66 14.01 14.35
C GLU A 428 29.84 15.13 13.70
N GLU A 429 28.86 14.75 12.87
CA GLU A 429 27.83 15.67 12.38
C GLU A 429 26.90 16.06 13.55
N ARG A 430 27.01 17.32 14.00
CA ARG A 430 25.94 18.01 14.72
C ARG A 430 24.99 18.62 13.68
N GLU A 431 23.76 18.12 13.64
CA GLU A 431 22.64 18.78 12.97
C GLU A 431 22.36 20.13 13.64
N GLU A 432 22.59 21.23 12.91
CA GLU A 432 22.00 22.53 13.22
C GLU A 432 20.76 22.76 12.36
N ASN A 433 19.68 23.18 13.02
CA ASN A 433 18.37 23.43 12.45
C ASN A 433 18.40 24.56 11.39
N LYS A 434 17.91 24.27 10.19
CA LYS A 434 17.58 25.26 9.16
C LYS A 434 16.31 26.04 9.55
N PRO A 435 16.28 27.38 9.50
CA PRO A 435 15.05 28.13 9.39
C PRO A 435 14.53 28.07 7.95
N GLU A 436 13.23 27.81 7.81
CA GLU A 436 12.49 27.87 6.54
C GLU A 436 12.40 29.31 6.02
N GLY A 437 12.72 29.49 4.74
CA GLY A 437 12.37 30.68 3.96
C GLY A 437 13.55 31.58 3.59
N GLU A 438 14.47 31.10 2.76
CA GLU A 438 15.38 31.99 2.02
C GLU A 438 15.11 31.89 0.51
N GLN A 439 14.80 33.05 -0.07
CA GLN A 439 14.57 33.27 -1.50
C GLN A 439 15.89 33.13 -2.29
N ASP A 440 15.78 32.73 -3.56
CA ASP A 440 16.93 32.52 -4.47
C ASP A 440 17.93 33.69 -4.45
N PRO A 441 19.25 33.41 -4.43
CA PRO A 441 20.25 34.47 -4.51
C PRO A 441 20.32 35.05 -5.93
N ASP A 442 19.85 36.28 -6.08
CA ASP A 442 20.08 37.13 -7.26
C ASP A 442 21.58 37.44 -7.44
N PHE A 443 22.01 37.83 -8.65
CA PHE A 443 23.39 38.24 -8.99
C PHE A 443 23.98 39.22 -7.95
N ASN A 444 23.14 40.10 -7.41
CA ASN A 444 23.50 41.04 -6.35
C ASN A 444 23.88 40.38 -5.00
N GLN A 445 23.31 39.23 -4.66
CA GLN A 445 23.62 38.51 -3.42
C GLN A 445 25.00 37.83 -3.47
N ILE A 446 25.42 37.35 -4.64
CA ILE A 446 26.78 36.86 -4.88
C ILE A 446 27.81 37.98 -4.63
N MET A 447 27.54 39.18 -5.15
CA MET A 447 28.40 40.35 -4.99
C MET A 447 28.53 40.78 -3.52
N HIS A 448 27.45 40.64 -2.74
CA HIS A 448 27.39 40.97 -1.32
C HIS A 448 28.13 39.96 -0.41
N ALA A 449 28.11 38.67 -0.75
CA ALA A 449 28.69 37.60 0.06
C ALA A 449 30.23 37.75 0.25
N PHE A 450 30.93 38.41 -0.66
CA PHE A 450 32.38 38.57 -0.60
C PHE A 450 32.88 39.88 0.03
N SER A 451 31.98 40.74 0.55
CA SER A 451 32.35 41.97 1.27
C SER A 451 33.36 42.86 0.51
N VAL A 452 33.20 42.97 -0.82
CA VAL A 452 34.00 43.86 -1.68
C VAL A 452 33.04 44.85 -2.35
N ALA A 453 33.44 46.12 -2.49
CA ALA A 453 32.59 47.15 -3.09
C ALA A 453 32.12 46.70 -4.51
N PRO A 454 30.85 46.94 -4.89
CA PRO A 454 30.26 46.42 -6.14
C PRO A 454 31.04 46.79 -7.41
N PHE A 455 31.80 47.88 -7.36
CA PHE A 455 32.52 48.45 -8.50
C PHE A 455 33.87 47.79 -8.81
N ASP A 456 34.40 46.93 -7.92
CA ASP A 456 35.74 46.35 -8.02
C ASP A 456 35.73 44.83 -8.31
N GLN A 457 34.60 44.26 -8.73
CA GLN A 457 34.43 42.82 -8.94
C GLN A 457 34.12 42.50 -10.42
N ASN A 458 34.97 41.71 -11.08
CA ASN A 458 34.71 41.16 -12.41
C ASN A 458 34.47 39.65 -12.28
N LEU A 459 33.21 39.22 -12.40
CA LEU A 459 32.84 37.81 -12.46
C LEU A 459 33.02 37.28 -13.89
N SER A 460 33.63 36.11 -14.05
CA SER A 460 33.77 35.47 -15.35
C SER A 460 33.63 33.95 -15.25
N ILE A 461 33.08 33.34 -16.29
CA ILE A 461 32.98 31.89 -16.46
C ILE A 461 33.54 31.54 -17.83
N ASP A 462 34.45 30.57 -17.91
CA ASP A 462 35.13 30.16 -19.14
C ASP A 462 35.72 31.32 -19.98
N GLY A 463 36.22 32.36 -19.30
CA GLY A 463 36.80 33.55 -19.94
C GLY A 463 35.78 34.58 -20.43
N LYS A 464 34.47 34.35 -20.27
CA LYS A 464 33.41 35.32 -20.57
C LYS A 464 33.02 36.09 -19.31
N ILE A 465 33.04 37.43 -19.40
CA ILE A 465 32.64 38.31 -18.29
C ILE A 465 31.12 38.28 -18.14
N LEU A 466 30.66 38.06 -16.91
CA LEU A 466 29.27 38.15 -16.50
C LEU A 466 28.97 39.62 -16.16
N SER A 467 28.19 40.28 -17.02
CA SER A 467 27.99 41.75 -16.97
C SER A 467 26.53 42.19 -16.94
N ASP A 468 25.59 41.27 -17.17
CA ASP A 468 24.15 41.55 -17.12
C ASP A 468 23.60 41.03 -15.79
N ASP A 469 23.29 41.97 -14.90
CA ASP A 469 22.77 41.74 -13.56
C ASP A 469 21.25 41.49 -13.53
N THR A 470 20.58 41.60 -14.67
CA THR A 470 19.14 41.32 -14.82
C THR A 470 18.85 39.96 -15.44
N ALA A 471 19.88 39.29 -15.94
CA ALA A 471 19.81 37.99 -16.58
C ALA A 471 19.85 36.84 -15.57
N THR A 472 19.11 35.75 -15.83
CA THR A 472 19.23 34.54 -15.02
C THR A 472 20.59 33.88 -15.23
N LEU A 473 21.14 33.21 -14.21
CA LEU A 473 22.43 32.51 -14.31
C LEU A 473 22.45 31.50 -15.49
N GLY A 474 21.35 30.79 -15.73
CA GLY A 474 21.20 29.90 -16.88
C GLY A 474 21.32 30.62 -18.23
N SER A 475 20.74 31.82 -18.37
CA SER A 475 20.84 32.64 -19.60
C SER A 475 22.25 33.19 -19.83
N LEU A 476 23.02 33.37 -18.76
CA LEU A 476 24.44 33.74 -18.80
C LEU A 476 25.36 32.55 -19.14
N GLY A 477 24.81 31.34 -19.23
CA GLY A 477 25.54 30.10 -19.55
C GLY A 477 26.10 29.39 -18.32
N VAL A 478 25.71 29.79 -17.12
CA VAL A 478 26.05 29.08 -15.88
C VAL A 478 25.16 27.84 -15.78
N ILE A 479 25.76 26.69 -15.49
CA ILE A 479 25.07 25.42 -15.24
C ILE A 479 25.41 24.91 -13.83
N PRO A 480 24.68 23.94 -13.26
CA PRO A 480 25.05 23.35 -11.97
C PRO A 480 26.52 22.88 -11.93
N GLU A 481 27.16 23.07 -10.79
CA GLU A 481 28.58 22.78 -10.51
C GLU A 481 29.59 23.67 -11.26
N SER A 482 29.14 24.75 -11.93
CA SER A 482 30.03 25.69 -12.61
C SER A 482 30.99 26.41 -11.64
N VAL A 483 32.20 26.71 -12.10
CA VAL A 483 33.19 27.52 -11.38
C VAL A 483 33.23 28.93 -11.97
N ILE A 484 32.75 29.92 -11.21
CA ILE A 484 32.81 31.34 -11.55
C ILE A 484 34.06 31.95 -10.92
N LEU A 485 34.88 32.60 -11.74
CA LEU A 485 36.06 33.33 -11.30
C LEU A 485 35.67 34.75 -10.87
N LEU A 486 35.93 35.10 -9.61
CA LEU A 486 35.80 36.45 -9.08
C LEU A 486 37.17 37.14 -9.11
N LYS A 487 37.37 38.07 -10.03
CA LYS A 487 38.56 38.92 -10.05
C LYS A 487 38.27 40.23 -9.31
N VAL A 488 39.04 40.50 -8.25
CA VAL A 488 38.97 41.76 -7.52
C VAL A 488 40.06 42.70 -8.03
N THR A 489 39.67 43.85 -8.56
CA THR A 489 40.59 44.88 -9.08
C THR A 489 41.04 45.87 -8.01
#